data_AF-R6DPI2-F1
#
_entry.id   AF-R6DPI2-F1
#
_cell.length_a   1.000
_cell.length_b   1.000
_cell.length_c   1.000
_cell.angle_alpha   90.00
_cell.angle_beta   90.00
_cell.angle_gamma   90.00
#
_symmetry.space_group_name_H-M   'P 1'
#
loop_
_entity.id
_entity.type
_entity.pdbx_description
1 polymer ?
#
loop_
_entity_poly.entity_id
_entity_poly.type
_entity_poly.pdbx_seq_one_letter_code
_entity_poly.pdbx_strand_id
1 'polypeptide(L)'
;MEELYSETYIKEAKLTPQKKIQRIGLIALAVILIAFGLLAAITMGTVLVLFVMVVAAGIAIFFVPTEKLSYEYIFVDGQIDFDRILRGESRKTMKRIDLSKVEVVAPEHSHHLDAYAKRTLYDYSSGIDTDQHYIAVYMDEKGLIQIRFTPDEKMLHMMKMKSPSKIKED
;
A
#
# COMPACT_ATOMS: atom_id res chain seq x y z
N MET A 1 -0.79 27.66 -20.52
CA MET A 1 -1.76 26.58 -20.27
C MET A 1 -1.62 26.23 -18.81
N GLU A 2 -2.72 26.21 -18.06
CA GLU A 2 -2.71 25.66 -16.70
C GLU A 2 -2.40 24.17 -16.80
N GLU A 3 -1.32 23.71 -16.16
CA GLU A 3 -1.02 22.29 -16.11
C GLU A 3 -2.12 21.58 -15.32
N LEU A 4 -2.64 20.48 -15.86
CA LEU A 4 -3.71 19.74 -15.22
C LEU A 4 -3.12 18.99 -14.01
N TYR A 5 -3.30 19.57 -12.82
CA TYR A 5 -2.73 19.09 -11.56
C TYR A 5 -3.83 18.72 -10.54
N SER A 6 -3.67 17.56 -9.91
CA SER A 6 -4.43 17.20 -8.71
C SER A 6 -3.62 16.29 -7.80
N GLU A 7 -3.77 16.48 -6.50
CA GLU A 7 -3.20 15.62 -5.47
C GLU A 7 -4.32 15.02 -4.63
N THR A 8 -4.20 13.74 -4.29
CA THR A 8 -5.10 13.06 -3.36
C THR A 8 -4.27 12.43 -2.26
N TYR A 9 -4.56 12.78 -1.01
CA TYR A 9 -3.84 12.28 0.15
C TYR A 9 -4.75 11.42 1.04
N ILE A 10 -4.45 10.14 1.12
CA ILE A 10 -5.16 9.18 1.97
C ILE A 10 -4.39 9.04 3.28
N LYS A 11 -4.97 9.53 4.36
CA LYS A 11 -4.49 9.32 5.72
C LYS A 11 -4.90 7.92 6.19
N GLU A 12 -3.94 7.20 6.76
CA GLU A 12 -4.21 5.97 7.52
C GLU A 12 -4.90 4.85 6.72
N ALA A 13 -4.37 4.55 5.53
CA ALA A 13 -4.79 3.39 4.76
C ALA A 13 -4.61 2.10 5.57
N LYS A 14 -5.59 1.18 5.49
CA LYS A 14 -5.53 -0.11 6.19
C LYS A 14 -4.30 -0.88 5.74
N LEU A 15 -3.58 -1.44 6.71
CA LEU A 15 -2.50 -2.37 6.39
C LEU A 15 -3.07 -3.62 5.73
N THR A 16 -2.46 -4.03 4.62
CA THR A 16 -2.67 -5.35 4.02
C THR A 16 -2.60 -6.46 5.10
N PRO A 17 -3.55 -7.42 5.12
CA PRO A 17 -3.60 -8.49 6.13
C PRO A 17 -2.28 -9.24 6.32
N GLN A 18 -1.52 -9.43 5.23
CA GLN A 18 -0.19 -10.04 5.26
C GLN A 18 0.79 -9.33 6.20
N LYS A 19 0.82 -7.99 6.18
CA LYS A 19 1.70 -7.19 7.05
C LYS A 19 1.27 -7.27 8.51
N LYS A 20 -0.04 -7.38 8.76
CA LYS A 20 -0.59 -7.60 10.10
C LYS A 20 -0.19 -8.97 10.67
N ILE A 21 -0.28 -10.02 9.86
CA ILE A 21 0.15 -11.38 10.25
C ILE A 21 1.66 -11.44 10.52
N GLN A 22 2.48 -10.85 9.64
CA GLN A 22 3.93 -10.78 9.84
C GLN A 22 4.30 -10.08 11.15
N ARG A 23 3.61 -8.99 11.49
CA ARG A 23 3.77 -8.30 12.77
C ARG A 23 3.44 -9.20 13.96
N ILE A 24 2.29 -9.86 13.94
CA ILE A 24 1.87 -10.76 15.02
C ILE A 24 2.88 -11.89 15.18
N GLY A 25 3.36 -12.47 14.08
CA GLY A 25 4.39 -13.51 14.08
C GLY A 25 5.71 -13.04 14.69
N LEU A 26 6.20 -11.86 14.33
CA LEU A 26 7.43 -11.28 14.90
C LEU A 26 7.31 -11.00 16.39
N ILE A 27 6.17 -10.48 16.84
CA ILE A 27 5.91 -10.22 18.26
C ILE A 27 5.85 -11.54 19.03
N ALA A 28 5.12 -12.55 18.52
CA ALA A 28 5.04 -13.85 19.14
C ALA A 28 6.42 -14.52 19.26
N LEU A 29 7.23 -14.45 18.19
CA LEU A 29 8.60 -14.96 18.20
C LEU A 29 9.47 -14.25 19.25
N ALA A 30 9.38 -12.92 19.34
CA ALA A 30 10.13 -12.15 20.34
C ALA A 30 9.76 -12.55 21.78
N VAL A 31 8.47 -12.76 22.06
CA VAL A 31 7.99 -13.21 23.37
C VAL A 31 8.51 -14.60 23.71
N ILE A 32 8.49 -15.54 22.75
CA ILE A 32 9.03 -16.90 22.93
C ILE A 32 10.52 -16.85 23.24
N LEU A 33 11.28 -16.03 22.51
CA LEU A 33 12.72 -15.88 22.72
C LEU A 33 13.02 -15.33 24.12
N ILE A 34 12.30 -14.30 24.57
CA ILE A 34 12.46 -13.76 25.93
C ILE A 34 12.15 -14.82 26.99
N ALA A 35 11.04 -15.56 26.84
CA ALA A 35 10.64 -16.61 27.79
C ALA A 35 11.69 -17.74 27.87
N PHE A 36 12.22 -18.17 26.73
CA PHE A 36 13.28 -19.18 26.68
C PHE A 36 14.59 -18.66 27.30
N GLY A 37 14.96 -17.41 27.04
CA GLY A 37 16.11 -16.76 27.65
C GLY A 37 16.01 -16.65 29.17
N LEU A 38 14.82 -16.34 29.71
CA LEU A 38 14.56 -16.32 31.15
C LEU A 38 14.70 -17.71 31.78
N LEU A 39 14.15 -18.74 31.13
CA LEU A 39 14.28 -20.12 31.61
C LEU A 39 15.75 -20.60 31.61
N ALA A 40 16.49 -20.29 30.54
CA ALA A 40 17.92 -20.59 30.45
C ALA A 40 18.74 -19.84 31.51
N ALA A 41 18.41 -18.57 31.80
CA ALA A 41 19.10 -17.80 32.82
C ALA A 41 18.86 -18.35 34.24
N ILE A 42 17.65 -18.81 34.56
CA ILE A 42 17.32 -19.42 35.86
C ILE A 42 18.04 -20.77 36.03
N THR A 43 18.10 -21.57 34.97
CA THR A 43 18.65 -22.94 35.02
C THR A 43 20.18 -22.99 34.92
N MET A 44 20.79 -22.08 34.14
CA MET A 44 22.22 -22.09 33.83
C MET A 44 23.00 -20.90 34.42
N GLY A 45 22.33 -19.92 35.05
CA GLY A 45 22.96 -18.76 35.69
C GLY A 45 23.58 -17.74 34.71
N THR A 46 23.39 -17.91 33.40
CA THR A 46 24.07 -17.09 32.38
C THR A 46 23.26 -15.84 32.01
N VAL A 47 23.50 -14.75 32.73
CA VAL A 47 22.92 -13.40 32.44
C VAL A 47 23.20 -12.94 31.01
N LEU A 48 24.30 -13.39 30.39
CA LEU A 48 24.65 -13.08 29.01
C LEU A 48 23.62 -13.58 27.99
N VAL A 49 23.02 -14.77 28.21
CA VAL A 49 21.98 -15.33 27.32
C VAL A 49 20.72 -14.47 27.39
N LEU A 50 20.33 -14.04 28.60
CA LEU A 50 19.19 -13.14 28.77
C LEU A 50 19.40 -11.81 28.02
N PHE A 51 20.59 -11.22 28.15
CA PHE A 51 20.91 -9.95 27.50
C PHE A 51 20.81 -10.04 25.97
N VAL A 52 21.39 -11.10 25.37
CA VAL A 52 21.32 -11.33 23.92
C VAL A 52 19.87 -11.50 23.45
N MET A 53 19.04 -12.22 24.20
CA MET A 53 17.63 -12.45 23.84
C MET A 53 16.79 -11.18 23.96
N VAL A 54 17.02 -10.35 24.98
CA VAL A 54 16.33 -9.05 25.15
C VAL A 54 16.71 -8.10 24.02
N VAL A 55 17.99 -8.02 23.65
CA VAL A 55 18.45 -7.21 22.52
C VAL A 55 17.85 -7.70 21.20
N ALA A 56 17.85 -9.01 20.95
CA ALA A 56 17.26 -9.60 19.75
C ALA A 56 15.75 -9.32 19.67
N ALA A 57 15.03 -9.42 20.79
CA ALA A 57 13.61 -9.10 20.87
C ALA A 57 13.34 -7.60 20.64
N GLY A 58 14.15 -6.72 21.23
CA GLY A 58 14.06 -5.27 21.00
C GLY A 58 14.27 -4.91 19.53
N ILE A 59 15.26 -5.53 18.87
CA ILE A 59 15.50 -5.39 17.44
C ILE A 59 14.28 -5.89 16.64
N ALA A 60 13.77 -7.09 16.93
CA ALA A 60 12.61 -7.65 16.24
C ALA A 60 11.36 -6.75 16.36
N ILE A 61 11.11 -6.17 17.54
CA ILE A 61 10.01 -5.22 17.78
C ILE A 61 10.23 -3.91 17.01
N PHE A 62 11.45 -3.40 16.93
CA PHE A 62 11.75 -2.18 16.16
C PHE A 62 11.44 -2.34 14.66
N PHE A 63 11.66 -3.54 14.10
CA PHE A 63 11.37 -3.87 12.71
C PHE A 63 9.90 -4.20 12.42
N VAL A 64 9.02 -4.17 13.43
CA VAL A 64 7.59 -4.38 13.24
C VAL A 64 6.99 -3.31 12.31
N PRO A 65 6.22 -3.70 11.28
CA PRO A 65 5.55 -2.76 10.37
C PRO A 65 4.63 -1.79 11.12
N THR A 66 4.89 -0.49 10.96
CA THR A 66 4.13 0.60 11.59
C THR A 66 2.73 0.77 10.99
N GLU A 67 1.77 1.17 11.84
CA GLU A 67 0.35 1.32 11.49
C GLU A 67 0.04 2.56 10.63
N LYS A 68 0.91 3.58 10.66
CA LYS A 68 0.73 4.82 9.90
C LYS A 68 1.20 4.65 8.47
N LEU A 69 0.36 4.02 7.67
CA LEU A 69 0.47 3.94 6.23
C LEU A 69 -0.42 5.00 5.60
N SER A 70 0.15 5.90 4.81
CA SER A 70 -0.60 6.84 3.99
C SER A 70 -0.25 6.61 2.52
N TYR A 71 -1.19 6.92 1.63
CA TYR A 71 -0.94 6.99 0.20
C TYR A 71 -1.13 8.42 -0.29
N GLU A 72 -0.33 8.80 -1.26
CA GLU A 72 -0.45 10.06 -1.96
C GLU A 72 -0.45 9.75 -3.45
N TYR A 73 -1.42 10.33 -4.16
CA TYR A 73 -1.51 10.24 -5.60
C TYR A 73 -1.30 11.63 -6.17
N ILE A 74 -0.36 11.76 -7.11
CA ILE A 74 -0.08 13.02 -7.78
C ILE A 74 -0.39 12.82 -9.25
N PHE A 75 -1.36 13.58 -9.76
CA PHE A 75 -1.70 13.60 -11.17
C PHE A 75 -1.15 14.87 -11.81
N VAL A 76 -0.36 14.71 -12.88
CA VAL A 76 0.20 15.80 -13.68
C VAL A 76 0.06 15.46 -15.15
N ASP A 77 -0.76 16.24 -15.86
CA ASP A 77 -0.92 16.21 -17.32
C ASP A 77 -1.06 14.80 -17.97
N GLY A 78 -1.76 13.88 -17.31
CA GLY A 78 -1.95 12.52 -17.81
C GLY A 78 -1.07 11.46 -17.17
N GLN A 79 -0.14 11.83 -16.30
CA GLN A 79 0.64 10.89 -15.50
C GLN A 79 0.11 10.85 -14.07
N ILE A 80 0.14 9.67 -13.45
CA ILE A 80 -0.22 9.47 -12.05
C ILE A 80 0.94 8.78 -11.34
N ASP A 81 1.43 9.42 -10.29
CA ASP A 81 2.42 8.89 -9.37
C ASP A 81 1.71 8.36 -8.11
N PHE A 82 1.94 7.09 -7.79
CA PHE A 82 1.45 6.45 -6.56
C PHE A 82 2.57 6.40 -5.54
N ASP A 83 2.53 7.30 -4.57
CA ASP A 83 3.50 7.41 -3.49
C ASP A 83 2.95 6.79 -2.20
N ARG A 84 3.79 5.97 -1.56
CA ARG A 84 3.51 5.45 -0.22
C ARG A 84 4.28 6.28 0.79
N ILE A 85 3.59 6.75 1.82
CA ILE A 85 4.19 7.49 2.93
C ILE A 85 4.08 6.62 4.19
N LEU A 86 5.24 6.36 4.80
CA LEU A 86 5.38 5.59 6.04
C LEU A 86 5.75 6.53 7.18
N ARG A 87 5.03 6.42 8.30
CA ARG A 87 5.26 7.23 9.52
C ARG A 87 5.15 8.75 9.31
N GLY A 88 4.65 9.21 8.16
CA GLY A 88 4.62 10.63 7.80
C GLY A 88 5.98 11.20 7.37
N GLU A 89 7.03 10.38 7.29
CA GLU A 89 8.40 10.84 7.04
C GLU A 89 8.99 10.22 5.77
N SER A 90 8.83 8.89 5.60
CA SER A 90 9.45 8.16 4.51
C SER A 90 8.49 8.01 3.34
N ARG A 91 8.74 8.74 2.25
CA ARG A 91 8.03 8.61 0.98
C ARG A 91 8.75 7.63 0.06
N LYS A 92 8.01 6.69 -0.53
CA LYS A 92 8.49 5.76 -1.54
C LYS A 92 7.50 5.68 -2.69
N THR A 93 7.94 6.05 -3.88
CA THR A 93 7.17 5.86 -5.12
C THR A 93 7.02 4.39 -5.43
N MET A 94 5.77 3.95 -5.52
CA MET A 94 5.40 2.55 -5.76
C MET A 94 5.20 2.26 -7.23
N LYS A 95 4.53 3.17 -7.93
CA LYS A 95 4.28 3.03 -9.36
C LYS A 95 4.05 4.41 -9.97
N ARG A 96 4.46 4.57 -11.22
CA ARG A 96 4.07 5.68 -12.08
C ARG A 96 3.34 5.11 -13.28
N ILE A 97 2.20 5.69 -13.62
CA ILE A 97 1.45 5.29 -14.80
C ILE A 97 1.16 6.50 -15.67
N ASP A 98 1.08 6.25 -16.97
CA ASP A 98 0.64 7.22 -17.96
C ASP A 98 -0.72 6.79 -18.49
N LEU A 99 -1.69 7.70 -18.44
CA LEU A 99 -3.03 7.51 -19.00
C LEU A 99 -3.00 7.11 -20.47
N SER A 100 -1.95 7.45 -21.24
CA SER A 100 -1.79 6.99 -22.62
C SER A 100 -1.78 5.46 -22.73
N LYS A 101 -1.22 4.76 -21.73
CA LYS A 101 -1.12 3.30 -21.65
C LYS A 101 -2.18 2.65 -20.76
N VAL A 102 -3.07 3.44 -20.16
CA VAL A 102 -4.24 2.94 -19.45
C VAL A 102 -5.30 2.53 -20.46
N GLU A 103 -5.89 1.35 -20.27
CA GLU A 103 -7.00 0.87 -21.10
C GLU A 103 -8.35 1.35 -20.55
N VAL A 104 -8.54 1.23 -19.23
CA VAL A 104 -9.76 1.67 -18.54
C VAL A 104 -9.47 2.02 -17.09
N VAL A 105 -10.17 3.02 -16.57
CA VAL A 105 -10.29 3.33 -15.15
C VAL A 105 -11.77 3.30 -14.81
N ALA A 106 -12.18 2.44 -13.88
CA ALA A 106 -13.58 2.28 -13.51
C ALA A 106 -13.72 1.94 -12.02
N PRO A 107 -14.90 2.14 -11.41
CA PRO A 107 -15.18 1.67 -10.06
C PRO A 107 -14.88 0.17 -9.90
N GLU A 108 -14.41 -0.25 -8.73
CA GLU A 108 -13.94 -1.63 -8.47
C GLU A 108 -14.95 -2.74 -8.84
N HIS A 109 -16.25 -2.44 -8.84
CA HIS A 109 -17.33 -3.38 -9.17
C HIS A 109 -17.96 -3.16 -10.55
N SER A 110 -17.32 -2.36 -11.41
CA SER A 110 -17.86 -2.02 -12.72
C SER A 110 -17.65 -3.14 -13.74
N HIS A 111 -18.67 -3.39 -14.57
CA HIS A 111 -18.63 -4.42 -15.63
C HIS A 111 -17.51 -4.20 -16.66
N HIS A 112 -17.01 -2.96 -16.80
CA HIS A 112 -15.88 -2.65 -17.68
C HIS A 112 -14.59 -3.36 -17.27
N LEU A 113 -14.51 -3.87 -16.03
CA LEU A 113 -13.34 -4.57 -15.49
C LEU A 113 -13.40 -6.09 -15.68
N ASP A 114 -14.54 -6.66 -16.06
CA ASP A 114 -14.75 -8.11 -16.16
C ASP A 114 -13.76 -8.77 -17.13
N ALA A 115 -13.43 -8.08 -18.23
CA ALA A 115 -12.43 -8.52 -19.21
C ALA A 115 -11.00 -8.65 -18.63
N TYR A 116 -10.73 -8.03 -17.48
CA TYR A 116 -9.41 -7.90 -16.87
C TYR A 116 -9.27 -8.61 -15.52
N ALA A 117 -10.32 -9.28 -15.01
CA ALA A 117 -10.37 -9.86 -13.66
C ALA A 117 -9.23 -10.84 -13.31
N LYS A 118 -8.54 -11.43 -14.29
CA LYS A 118 -7.44 -12.40 -14.09
C LYS A 118 -6.04 -11.79 -14.18
N ARG A 119 -5.89 -10.49 -13.96
CA ARG A 119 -4.59 -9.79 -14.02
C ARG A 119 -4.00 -9.58 -12.62
N THR A 120 -2.72 -9.24 -12.57
CA THR A 120 -2.04 -8.96 -11.29
C THR A 120 -2.57 -7.64 -10.74
N LEU A 121 -3.09 -7.67 -9.52
CA LEU A 121 -3.63 -6.50 -8.81
C LEU A 121 -2.59 -5.91 -7.84
N TYR A 122 -2.28 -4.64 -8.03
CA TYR A 122 -1.52 -3.83 -7.08
C TYR A 122 -2.49 -2.93 -6.31
N ASP A 123 -2.58 -3.14 -5.00
CA ASP A 123 -3.48 -2.36 -4.15
C ASP A 123 -2.74 -1.18 -3.51
N TYR A 124 -3.08 0.02 -3.97
CA TYR A 124 -2.66 1.30 -3.39
C TYR A 124 -3.83 2.07 -2.80
N SER A 125 -5.00 1.46 -2.60
CA SER A 125 -6.20 2.10 -2.06
C SER A 125 -6.12 2.37 -0.55
N SER A 126 -7.12 3.07 -0.02
CA SER A 126 -7.31 3.20 1.44
C SER A 126 -7.56 1.85 2.13
N GLY A 127 -8.07 0.85 1.42
CA GLY A 127 -8.49 -0.44 1.99
C GLY A 127 -9.69 -0.34 2.93
N ILE A 128 -10.40 0.79 2.93
CA ILE A 128 -11.63 0.99 3.70
C ILE A 128 -12.82 0.68 2.78
N ASP A 129 -13.57 -0.37 3.08
CA ASP A 129 -14.62 -0.89 2.19
C ASP A 129 -15.78 0.10 1.93
N THR A 130 -15.90 1.17 2.73
CA THR A 130 -16.88 2.24 2.53
C THR A 130 -16.42 3.31 1.53
N ASP A 131 -15.13 3.35 1.20
CA ASP A 131 -14.59 4.31 0.27
C ASP A 131 -14.82 3.85 -1.17
N GLN A 132 -14.97 4.81 -2.09
CA GLN A 132 -15.14 4.49 -3.50
C GLN A 132 -13.78 4.17 -4.14
N HIS A 133 -13.50 2.89 -4.31
CA HIS A 133 -12.29 2.42 -4.97
C HIS A 133 -12.46 2.37 -6.49
N TYR A 134 -11.40 2.74 -7.20
CA TYR A 134 -11.27 2.63 -8.63
C TYR A 134 -10.14 1.66 -8.98
N ILE A 135 -10.29 0.98 -10.13
CA ILE A 135 -9.26 0.13 -10.71
C ILE A 135 -8.83 0.75 -12.04
N ALA A 136 -7.54 1.04 -12.15
CA ALA A 136 -6.89 1.37 -13.42
C ALA A 136 -6.25 0.12 -14.02
N VAL A 137 -6.63 -0.22 -15.24
CA VAL A 137 -6.01 -1.27 -16.06
C VAL A 137 -4.91 -0.63 -16.89
N TYR A 138 -3.66 -0.98 -16.61
CA TYR A 138 -2.48 -0.35 -17.19
C TYR A 138 -1.61 -1.37 -17.94
N MET A 139 -1.17 -1.01 -19.15
CA MET A 139 -0.20 -1.77 -19.92
C MET A 139 1.23 -1.47 -19.44
N ASP A 140 1.79 -2.37 -18.64
CA ASP A 140 3.18 -2.31 -18.19
C ASP A 140 4.09 -3.07 -19.17
N GLU A 141 5.41 -2.98 -18.97
CA GLU A 141 6.40 -3.68 -19.81
C GLU A 141 6.21 -5.21 -19.84
N LYS A 142 5.62 -5.77 -18.77
CA LYS A 142 5.37 -7.21 -18.60
C LYS A 142 3.94 -7.61 -18.98
N GLY A 143 3.12 -6.67 -19.45
CA GLY A 143 1.72 -6.86 -19.82
C GLY A 143 0.74 -6.11 -18.92
N LEU A 144 -0.53 -6.49 -19.01
CA LEU A 144 -1.63 -5.83 -18.32
C LEU A 144 -1.63 -6.10 -16.82
N ILE A 145 -1.65 -5.02 -16.05
CA ILE A 145 -1.79 -5.02 -14.59
C ILE A 145 -3.00 -4.19 -14.18
N GLN A 146 -3.50 -4.46 -12.98
CA GLN A 146 -4.55 -3.68 -12.34
C GLN A 146 -3.97 -2.91 -11.17
N ILE A 147 -4.38 -1.65 -11.00
CA ILE A 147 -4.00 -0.81 -9.87
C ILE A 147 -5.29 -0.35 -9.20
N ARG A 148 -5.50 -0.75 -7.95
CA ARG A 148 -6.62 -0.30 -7.12
C ARG A 148 -6.19 0.93 -6.33
N PHE A 149 -6.98 1.99 -6.35
CA PHE A 149 -6.70 3.25 -5.67
C PHE A 149 -8.00 3.97 -5.30
N THR A 150 -7.95 4.94 -4.39
CA THR A 150 -9.13 5.71 -3.94
C THR A 150 -8.95 7.18 -4.34
N PRO A 151 -9.16 7.56 -5.61
CA PRO A 151 -9.03 8.94 -6.05
C PRO A 151 -10.13 9.83 -5.46
N ASP A 152 -9.86 11.12 -5.30
CA ASP A 152 -10.92 12.10 -5.02
C ASP A 152 -11.64 12.54 -6.31
N GLU A 153 -12.76 13.24 -6.13
CA GLU A 153 -13.57 13.76 -7.24
C GLU A 153 -12.78 14.70 -8.15
N LYS A 154 -11.85 15.48 -7.59
CA LYS A 154 -11.02 16.41 -8.36
C LYS A 154 -10.07 15.65 -9.28
N MET A 155 -9.40 14.62 -8.78
CA MET A 155 -8.50 13.78 -9.55
C MET A 155 -9.25 13.06 -10.67
N LEU A 156 -10.39 12.44 -10.36
CA LEU A 156 -11.24 11.80 -11.38
C LEU A 156 -11.66 12.79 -12.47
N HIS A 157 -12.09 14.00 -12.08
CA HIS A 157 -12.43 15.06 -13.02
C HIS A 157 -11.25 15.44 -13.92
N MET A 158 -10.05 15.61 -13.37
CA MET A 158 -8.85 15.92 -14.17
C MET A 158 -8.47 14.78 -15.10
N MET A 159 -8.53 13.53 -14.63
CA MET A 159 -8.30 12.36 -15.46
C MET A 159 -9.30 12.29 -16.64
N LYS A 160 -10.57 12.60 -16.37
CA LYS A 160 -11.64 12.64 -17.39
C LYS A 160 -11.43 13.76 -18.40
N MET A 161 -10.99 14.94 -17.96
CA MET A 161 -10.65 16.05 -18.87
C MET A 161 -9.49 15.67 -19.82
N LYS A 162 -8.50 14.93 -19.34
CA LYS A 162 -7.35 14.49 -20.14
C LYS A 162 -7.67 13.28 -21.04
N SER A 163 -8.49 12.34 -20.58
CA SER A 163 -8.76 11.08 -21.29
C SER A 163 -10.18 10.56 -21.03
N PRO A 164 -11.21 11.24 -21.55
CA PRO A 164 -12.61 10.97 -21.20
C PRO A 164 -13.07 9.57 -21.62
N SER A 165 -12.53 9.01 -22.70
CA SER A 165 -12.90 7.67 -23.19
C SER A 165 -12.47 6.54 -22.25
N LYS A 166 -11.45 6.78 -21.42
CA LYS A 166 -10.82 5.77 -20.55
C LYS A 166 -11.44 5.72 -19.16
N ILE A 167 -12.05 6.82 -18.71
CA ILE A 167 -12.66 6.93 -17.37
C ILE A 167 -14.13 6.54 -17.45
N LYS A 168 -14.56 5.62 -16.60
CA LYS A 168 -15.95 5.16 -16.42
C LYS A 168 -16.39 5.50 -15.00
N GLU A 169 -17.64 5.92 -14.83
CA GLU A 169 -18.21 6.38 -13.53
C GLU A 169 -19.40 5.52 -13.08
N ASP A 170 -19.70 4.51 -13.89
CA ASP A 170 -20.85 3.62 -13.85
C ASP A 170 -20.63 2.34 -13.03
#